data_AF-Q8NU66-F1
#
_entry.id   AF-Q8NU66-F1
#
_cell.length_a   1.000
_cell.length_b   1.000
_cell.length_c   1.000
_cell.angle_alpha   90.00
_cell.angle_beta   90.00
_cell.angle_gamma   90.00
#
_symmetry.space_group_name_H-M   'P 1'
#
loop_
_entity.id
_entity.type
_entity.pdbx_description
1 polymer ?
#
loop_
_entity_poly.entity_id
_entity_poly.type
_entity_poly.pdbx_seq_one_letter_code
_entity_poly.pdbx_strand_id
1 'polypeptide(L)'
;MLPPRFRRLLLSRAPIMRGHLIDGDGRCIHYHGPFDVVGNKCATCNEWWACHRCHEEIANHPFGKMLIDAPSSLQCGHCGELMAYGVQKCPRCGHNFNPGCSLHTPLYYEMPS
;
A
#
# COMPACT_ATOMS: atom_id res chain seq x y z
N MET A 1 -32.73 9.67 -15.48
CA MET A 1 -31.86 9.67 -14.28
C MET A 1 -31.15 8.33 -14.23
N LEU A 2 -29.89 8.26 -14.67
CA LEU A 2 -29.03 7.12 -14.36
C LEU A 2 -28.36 7.37 -13.00
N PRO A 3 -28.12 6.32 -12.18
CA PRO A 3 -27.48 6.48 -10.88
C PRO A 3 -26.06 7.02 -11.06
N PRO A 4 -25.48 7.69 -10.04
CA PRO A 4 -24.13 8.23 -10.12
C PRO A 4 -23.13 7.08 -9.93
N ARG A 5 -23.09 6.16 -10.88
CA ARG A 5 -22.02 5.19 -11.07
C ARG A 5 -21.54 5.44 -12.48
N PHE A 6 -20.24 5.49 -12.70
CA PHE A 6 -19.58 5.84 -13.97
C PHE A 6 -19.35 7.33 -14.23
N ARG A 7 -18.44 7.92 -13.44
CA ARG A 7 -17.41 8.80 -13.99
C ARG A 7 -16.04 8.42 -13.41
N ARG A 8 -15.42 7.40 -13.98
CA ARG A 8 -13.97 7.17 -13.85
C ARG A 8 -13.42 6.73 -15.21
N LEU A 9 -13.57 7.60 -16.21
CA LEU A 9 -12.89 7.46 -17.50
C LEU A 9 -11.52 8.16 -17.43
N LEU A 10 -10.51 7.33 -17.22
CA LEU A 10 -9.22 7.30 -17.91
C LEU A 10 -8.43 8.61 -18.04
N LEU A 11 -7.56 8.85 -17.07
CA LEU A 11 -6.13 9.04 -17.33
C LEU A 11 -5.40 8.14 -16.35
N SER A 12 -4.58 7.24 -16.89
CA SER A 12 -3.76 6.28 -16.15
C SER A 12 -2.96 7.01 -15.07
N ARG A 13 -3.46 7.02 -13.83
CA ARG A 13 -2.59 7.25 -12.68
C ARG A 13 -1.72 6.01 -12.65
N ALA A 14 -0.47 6.15 -13.10
CA ALA A 14 0.57 5.17 -12.82
C ALA A 14 0.38 4.70 -11.37
N PRO A 15 0.47 3.39 -11.12
CA PRO A 15 0.16 2.85 -9.81
C PRO A 15 1.00 3.63 -8.79
N ILE A 16 0.33 4.16 -7.78
CA ILE A 16 0.99 4.96 -6.74
C ILE A 16 1.98 4.07 -5.94
N MET A 17 1.83 2.75 -6.11
CA MET A 17 2.66 1.69 -5.55
C MET A 17 3.41 0.94 -6.64
N ARG A 18 4.63 0.51 -6.32
CA ARG A 18 5.43 -0.38 -7.15
C ARG A 18 5.12 -1.85 -6.83
N GLY A 19 5.20 -2.68 -7.86
CA GLY A 19 5.17 -4.13 -7.76
C GLY A 19 4.82 -4.81 -9.07
N HIS A 20 4.73 -6.14 -9.04
CA HIS A 20 4.39 -6.95 -10.20
C HIS A 20 2.88 -6.98 -10.43
N LEU A 21 2.47 -6.68 -11.68
CA LEU A 21 1.09 -6.66 -12.17
C LEU A 21 0.13 -5.93 -11.21
N ILE A 22 0.49 -4.70 -10.83
CA ILE A 22 -0.33 -3.87 -9.94
C ILE A 22 -1.67 -3.54 -10.62
N ASP A 23 -2.76 -3.87 -9.94
CA ASP A 23 -4.10 -3.53 -10.40
C ASP A 23 -4.55 -2.11 -9.96
N GLY A 24 -5.81 -1.76 -10.28
CA GLY A 24 -6.36 -0.44 -9.98
C GLY A 24 -6.52 -0.09 -8.50
N ASP A 25 -6.34 -1.06 -7.59
CA ASP A 25 -6.43 -0.89 -6.14
C ASP A 25 -5.08 -1.11 -5.43
N GLY A 26 -3.97 -1.25 -6.17
CA GLY A 26 -2.63 -1.40 -5.62
C GLY A 26 -2.23 -2.83 -5.26
N ARG A 27 -3.01 -3.83 -5.67
CA ARG A 27 -2.76 -5.25 -5.38
C ARG A 27 -1.77 -5.86 -6.37
N CYS A 28 -0.89 -6.74 -5.91
CA CYS A 28 0.12 -7.39 -6.74
C CYS A 28 -0.13 -8.89 -6.90
N ILE A 29 0.67 -9.57 -7.74
CA ILE A 29 0.57 -11.04 -7.94
C ILE A 29 0.73 -11.88 -6.67
N HIS A 30 1.38 -11.34 -5.63
CA HIS A 30 1.60 -12.06 -4.38
C HIS A 30 0.41 -11.93 -3.42
N TYR A 31 -0.16 -10.72 -3.33
CA TYR A 31 -1.24 -10.37 -2.42
C TYR A 31 -2.30 -9.57 -3.19
N HIS A 32 -3.43 -10.24 -3.47
CA HIS A 32 -4.51 -9.75 -4.34
C HIS A 32 -5.92 -10.02 -3.81
N GLY A 33 -6.03 -10.33 -2.51
CA GLY A 33 -7.32 -10.35 -1.83
C GLY A 33 -8.01 -8.98 -1.88
N PRO A 34 -9.33 -8.93 -1.67
CA PRO A 34 -10.10 -7.69 -1.77
C PRO A 34 -9.65 -6.60 -0.79
N PHE A 35 -8.93 -6.95 0.29
CA PHE A 35 -8.46 -6.01 1.31
C PHE A 35 -6.95 -5.76 1.27
N ASP A 36 -6.23 -6.31 0.30
CA ASP A 36 -4.76 -6.16 0.13
C ASP A 36 -4.40 -4.84 -0.56
N VAL A 37 -4.98 -3.73 -0.09
CA VAL A 37 -4.90 -2.41 -0.72
C VAL A 37 -3.88 -1.49 -0.03
N VAL A 38 -3.03 -2.03 0.84
CA VAL A 38 -2.07 -1.26 1.64
C VAL A 38 -0.68 -1.36 1.03
N GLY A 39 -0.13 -0.23 0.61
CA GLY A 39 1.28 -0.12 0.22
C GLY A 39 2.12 0.41 1.36
N ASN A 40 3.31 -0.17 1.54
CA ASN A 40 4.25 0.21 2.59
C ASN A 40 5.39 1.04 2.00
N LYS A 41 5.73 2.16 2.65
CA LYS A 41 6.84 3.00 2.25
C LYS A 41 8.17 2.34 2.64
N CYS A 42 9.12 2.30 1.73
CA CYS A 42 10.50 1.92 2.02
C CYS A 42 11.31 3.16 2.43
N ALA A 43 11.98 3.10 3.58
CA ALA A 43 12.80 4.20 4.08
C ALA A 43 14.05 4.48 3.21
N THR A 44 14.53 3.46 2.49
CA THR A 44 15.72 3.57 1.63
C THR A 44 15.42 4.30 0.33
N CYS A 45 14.39 3.87 -0.43
CA CYS A 45 14.07 4.47 -1.73
C CYS A 45 12.94 5.50 -1.69
N ASN A 46 12.24 5.65 -0.56
CA ASN A 46 11.07 6.52 -0.40
C ASN A 46 9.89 6.22 -1.34
N GLU A 47 9.83 5.01 -1.90
CA GLU A 47 8.72 4.53 -2.72
C GLU A 47 7.74 3.69 -1.91
N TRP A 48 6.48 3.60 -2.36
CA TRP A 48 5.48 2.71 -1.79
C TRP A 48 5.44 1.41 -2.57
N TRP A 49 5.42 0.30 -1.86
CA TRP A 49 5.44 -1.04 -2.42
C TRP A 49 4.20 -1.80 -2.01
N ALA A 50 3.56 -2.46 -2.97
CA ALA A 50 2.38 -3.28 -2.69
C ALA A 50 2.70 -4.42 -1.71
N CYS A 51 3.92 -4.95 -1.77
CA CYS A 51 4.40 -5.93 -0.80
C CYS A 51 5.93 -6.04 -0.74
N HIS A 52 6.43 -6.66 0.33
CA HIS A 52 7.86 -6.91 0.54
C HIS A 52 8.48 -7.81 -0.55
N ARG A 53 7.76 -8.82 -1.06
CA ARG A 53 8.26 -9.71 -2.13
C ARG A 53 8.49 -8.96 -3.43
N CYS A 54 7.55 -8.08 -3.81
CA CYS A 54 7.72 -7.23 -4.97
C CYS A 54 8.93 -6.29 -4.82
N HIS A 55 9.19 -5.78 -3.61
CA HIS A 55 10.40 -5.00 -3.37
C HIS A 55 11.65 -5.86 -3.49
N GLU A 56 11.69 -7.04 -2.89
CA GLU A 56 12.83 -7.97 -2.96
C GLU A 56 13.18 -8.36 -4.40
N GLU A 57 12.17 -8.52 -5.26
CA GLU A 57 12.36 -8.93 -6.65
C GLU A 57 12.73 -7.78 -7.60
N ILE A 58 12.26 -6.56 -7.33
CA ILE A 58 12.39 -5.41 -8.25
C ILE A 58 13.44 -4.40 -7.77
N ALA A 59 13.56 -4.20 -6.46
CA ALA A 59 14.50 -3.23 -5.90
C ALA A 59 15.90 -3.84 -5.80
N ASN A 60 16.91 -3.05 -6.15
CA ASN A 60 18.32 -3.48 -6.07
C ASN A 60 18.93 -3.21 -4.68
N HIS A 61 18.11 -3.19 -3.63
CA HIS A 61 18.53 -2.98 -2.25
C HIS A 61 17.54 -3.64 -1.26
N PRO A 62 17.94 -3.86 0.00
CA PRO A 62 17.03 -4.33 1.05
C PRO A 62 15.90 -3.32 1.35
N PHE A 63 14.79 -3.79 1.89
CA PHE A 63 13.70 -2.92 2.34
C PHE A 63 14.15 -2.11 3.56
N GLY A 64 14.18 -0.79 3.43
CA GLY A 64 14.40 0.12 4.54
C GLY A 64 13.15 0.20 5.41
N LYS A 65 13.26 -0.20 6.68
CA LYS A 65 12.13 -0.17 7.61
C LYS A 65 11.82 1.27 8.02
N MET A 66 10.54 1.59 8.13
CA MET A 66 10.07 2.88 8.64
C MET A 66 9.97 2.83 10.16
N LEU A 67 10.04 3.98 10.83
CA LEU A 67 9.58 4.09 12.21
C LEU A 67 8.06 3.88 12.28
N ILE A 68 7.60 3.17 13.31
CA ILE A 68 6.19 2.79 13.45
C ILE A 68 5.23 3.99 13.57
N ASP A 69 5.73 5.11 14.08
CA ASP A 69 5.00 6.37 14.26
C ASP A 69 5.14 7.34 13.07
N ALA A 70 5.84 6.95 12.00
CA ALA A 70 6.02 7.80 10.82
C ALA A 70 4.65 8.10 10.14
N PRO A 71 4.29 9.38 9.94
CA PRO A 71 2.93 9.80 9.56
C PRO A 71 2.51 9.45 8.12
N SER A 72 3.44 9.01 7.27
CA SER A 72 3.19 8.69 5.86
C SER A 72 3.89 7.39 5.46
N SER A 73 3.86 6.40 6.34
CA SER A 73 4.47 5.08 6.12
C SER A 73 3.57 4.14 5.32
N LEU A 74 2.27 4.40 5.27
CA LEU A 74 1.30 3.64 4.49
C LEU A 74 0.67 4.48 3.38
N GLN A 75 0.19 3.80 2.35
CA GLN A 75 -0.67 4.35 1.31
C GLN A 75 -1.84 3.41 1.03
N CYS A 76 -3.02 3.98 0.78
CA CYS A 76 -4.18 3.23 0.30
C CYS A 76 -4.16 3.16 -1.23
N GLY A 77 -4.06 1.97 -1.79
CA GLY A 77 -4.00 1.76 -3.24
C GLY A 77 -5.31 2.09 -3.95
N HIS A 78 -6.44 1.95 -3.26
CA HIS A 78 -7.75 2.31 -3.81
C HIS A 78 -7.91 3.81 -4.10
N CYS A 79 -7.44 4.68 -3.18
CA CYS A 79 -7.73 6.12 -3.24
C CYS A 79 -6.51 7.04 -3.18
N GLY A 80 -5.32 6.50 -2.88
CA GLY A 80 -4.05 7.21 -2.80
C GLY A 80 -3.75 7.90 -1.47
N GLU A 81 -4.61 7.78 -0.46
CA GLU A 81 -4.40 8.43 0.84
C GLU A 81 -3.11 7.93 1.51
N LEU A 82 -2.31 8.85 2.04
CA LEU A 82 -1.14 8.54 2.87
C LEU A 82 -1.55 8.55 4.34
N MET A 83 -1.03 7.60 5.11
CA MET A 83 -1.37 7.47 6.52
C MET A 83 -0.23 6.87 7.34
N ALA A 84 -0.33 7.01 8.66
CA ALA A 84 0.51 6.30 9.61
C ALA A 84 0.09 4.82 9.71
N TYR A 85 0.98 4.01 10.27
CA TYR A 85 0.66 2.63 10.64
C TYR A 85 -0.45 2.56 11.70
N GLY A 86 -1.14 1.43 11.79
CA GLY A 86 -2.09 1.12 12.86
C GLY A 86 -3.57 1.34 12.53
N VAL A 87 -3.88 2.01 11.42
CA VAL A 87 -5.26 2.16 10.94
C VAL A 87 -5.79 0.86 10.34
N GLN A 88 -7.06 0.54 10.59
CA GLN A 88 -7.71 -0.68 10.09
C GLN A 88 -8.54 -0.46 8.81
N LYS A 89 -8.74 0.81 8.44
CA LYS A 89 -9.42 1.24 7.23
C LYS A 89 -8.85 2.58 6.78
N CYS A 90 -8.96 2.87 5.49
CA CYS A 90 -8.54 4.15 4.96
C CYS A 90 -9.42 5.28 5.55
N PRO A 91 -8.84 6.34 6.16
CA PRO A 91 -9.62 7.43 6.72
C PRO A 91 -10.33 8.27 5.65
N ARG A 92 -9.82 8.25 4.41
CA ARG A 92 -10.37 9.02 3.28
C ARG A 92 -11.52 8.30 2.56
N CYS A 93 -11.36 7.03 2.20
CA CYS A 93 -12.36 6.30 1.41
C CYS A 93 -13.14 5.23 2.20
N GLY A 94 -12.75 4.94 3.44
CA GLY A 94 -13.41 3.95 4.28
C GLY A 94 -13.13 2.48 3.91
N HIS A 95 -12.26 2.22 2.93
CA HIS A 95 -11.92 0.85 2.52
C HIS A 95 -11.24 0.10 3.66
N ASN A 96 -11.72 -1.09 4.00
CA ASN A 96 -11.13 -1.94 5.04
C ASN A 96 -9.77 -2.49 4.58
N PHE A 97 -8.84 -2.63 5.51
CA PHE A 97 -7.54 -3.26 5.25
C PHE A 97 -7.53 -4.70 5.75
N ASN A 98 -6.69 -5.52 5.13
CA ASN A 98 -6.51 -6.90 5.54
C ASN A 98 -5.84 -6.96 6.92
N PRO A 99 -6.50 -7.49 7.98
CA PRO A 99 -5.89 -7.60 9.31
C PRO A 99 -4.62 -8.46 9.30
N GLY A 100 -4.53 -9.42 8.38
CA GLY A 100 -3.35 -10.27 8.18
C GLY A 100 -2.09 -9.51 7.75
N CYS A 101 -2.19 -8.27 7.25
CA CYS A 101 -1.02 -7.44 6.94
C CYS A 101 -0.14 -7.20 8.17
N SER A 102 -0.72 -7.18 9.37
CA SER A 102 0.02 -7.00 10.64
C SER A 102 1.03 -8.11 10.93
N LEU A 103 0.86 -9.30 10.34
CA LEU A 103 1.85 -10.40 10.45
C LEU A 103 3.19 -10.04 9.80
N HIS A 104 3.19 -9.06 8.89
CA HIS A 104 4.38 -8.59 8.17
C HIS A 104 5.00 -7.33 8.78
N THR A 105 4.48 -6.80 9.89
CA THR A 105 5.00 -5.58 10.53
C THR A 105 6.51 -5.60 10.76
N PRO A 106 7.13 -6.72 11.22
CA PRO A 106 8.58 -6.78 11.39
C PRO A 106 9.40 -6.61 10.10
N LEU A 107 8.78 -6.79 8.93
CA LEU A 107 9.43 -6.59 7.62
C LEU A 107 9.46 -5.12 7.20
N TYR A 108 8.47 -4.33 7.63
CA TYR A 108 8.28 -2.95 7.18
C TYR A 108 8.65 -1.90 8.23
N TYR A 109 8.65 -2.27 9.51
CA TYR A 109 8.80 -1.32 10.60
C TYR A 109 9.89 -1.70 11.60
N GLU A 110 10.59 -0.68 12.09
CA GLU A 110 11.40 -0.77 13.30
C GLU A 110 10.47 -0.73 14.51
N MET A 111 10.56 -1.76 15.35
CA MET A 111 9.83 -1.80 16.62
C MET A 111 10.65 -1.02 17.66
N PRO A 112 10.01 -0.19 18.50
CA PRO A 112 10.70 0.41 19.64
C PRO A 112 11.26 -0.71 20.53
N SER A 113 12.52 -0.57 20.93
CA SER A 113 13.18 -1.43 21.93
C SER A 113 12.54 -1.30 23.30
#